data_AF-A0A7M7P542-F1
#
_entry.id   AF-A0A7M7P542-F1
#
_cell.length_a   1.000
_cell.length_b   1.000
_cell.length_c   1.000
_cell.angle_alpha   90.00
_cell.angle_beta   90.00
_cell.angle_gamma   90.00
#
_symmetry.space_group_name_H-M   'P 1'
#
loop_
_entity.id
_entity.type
_entity.pdbx_description
1 polymer ?
#
loop_
_entity_poly.entity_id
_entity_poly.type
_entity_poly.pdbx_seq_one_letter_code
_entity_poly.pdbx_strand_id
1 'polypeptide(L)'
;MRSMKTSGGLTRGRGMTEQQHLIWLLSVPACAEVNNAMQQLTGVNYNSGEQNQDMTNARQARDMKDTHAVISCLKERSPFSSDPSLLSILTGVHATSKVNVDSSKTVGTAILTKMDGQIAADYTFKKMWRKREDRAITLALKSAVKIDGEAVQVDPQLLLERLTIAAKAPEALESVFKYELCSFPPALFDSTLLLRQPQKPVLVDAIWTLLTKDAPGITGQVHYVLGGGALVQRIPWARGSTYKGICTQYTEYVTKKYGQATVVFDGYDGTSTKGTAHQRCARGNAGATVTFDEDM
;
A
#
# COMPACT_ATOMS: atom_id res chain seq x y z
N MET A 1 -7.22 30.18 25.97
CA MET A 1 -6.18 30.65 26.93
C MET A 1 -4.82 30.61 26.24
N ARG A 2 -3.99 31.66 26.35
CA ARG A 2 -2.61 31.60 25.82
C ARG A 2 -1.84 30.53 26.60
N SER A 3 -1.14 29.64 25.88
CA SER A 3 -0.17 28.73 26.49
C SER A 3 1.00 29.55 27.04
N MET A 4 1.37 29.28 28.29
CA MET A 4 2.52 29.93 28.93
C MET A 4 3.79 29.36 28.31
N LYS A 5 4.71 30.23 27.86
CA LYS A 5 6.01 29.77 27.33
C LYS A 5 6.73 28.97 28.42
N THR A 6 6.93 27.68 28.18
CA THR A 6 7.68 26.79 29.07
C THR A 6 9.19 27.02 28.99
N SER A 7 9.67 27.70 27.95
CA SER A 7 11.07 28.12 27.82
C SER A 7 11.19 29.65 27.85
N GLY A 8 12.00 30.15 28.80
CA GLY A 8 12.19 31.58 29.09
C GLY A 8 11.88 31.99 30.53
N GLY A 9 11.21 31.12 31.29
CA GLY A 9 11.08 31.19 32.75
C GLY A 9 10.10 32.25 33.27
N LEU A 10 9.02 31.79 33.91
CA LEU A 10 8.25 32.58 34.90
C LEU A 10 9.07 32.87 36.18
N THR A 11 10.30 32.38 36.23
CA THR A 11 11.13 32.20 37.42
C THR A 11 12.35 33.12 37.47
N ARG A 12 12.52 34.04 36.52
CA ARG A 12 13.59 35.04 36.57
C ARG A 12 13.02 36.46 36.64
N GLY A 13 13.00 37.03 37.85
CA GLY A 13 12.61 38.41 38.15
C GLY A 13 11.53 38.52 39.21
N ARG A 14 10.92 39.72 39.36
CA ARG A 14 9.75 39.99 40.23
C ARG A 14 8.46 39.34 39.66
N GLY A 15 8.50 38.04 39.41
CA GLY A 15 7.38 37.22 38.96
C GLY A 15 6.60 36.65 40.15
N MET A 16 5.33 36.32 39.89
CA MET A 16 4.26 35.89 40.81
C MET A 16 4.72 35.19 42.10
N THR A 17 4.08 35.55 43.22
CA THR A 17 4.27 34.84 44.49
C THR A 17 3.72 33.42 44.40
N GLU A 18 4.19 32.53 45.28
CA GLU A 18 3.74 31.13 45.32
C GLU A 18 2.22 31.01 45.52
N GLN A 19 1.62 31.91 46.29
CA GLN A 19 0.17 32.02 46.43
C GLN A 19 -0.52 32.40 45.12
N GLN A 20 0.05 33.32 44.34
CA GLN A 20 -0.47 33.68 43.02
C GLN A 20 -0.34 32.53 42.02
N HIS A 21 0.72 31.72 42.11
CA HIS A 21 0.84 30.48 41.33
C HIS A 21 -0.24 29.47 41.70
N LEU A 22 -0.51 29.28 42.99
CA LEU A 22 -1.53 28.33 43.45
C LEU A 22 -2.92 28.77 43.00
N ILE A 23 -3.25 30.05 43.15
CA ILE A 23 -4.52 30.62 42.68
C ILE A 23 -4.65 30.45 41.17
N TRP A 24 -3.59 30.71 40.41
CA TRP A 24 -3.61 30.52 38.96
C TRP A 24 -3.82 29.04 38.61
N LEU A 25 -3.03 28.13 39.17
CA LEU A 25 -3.12 26.70 38.90
C LEU A 25 -4.52 26.14 39.22
N LEU A 26 -5.10 26.55 40.35
CA LEU A 26 -6.42 26.11 40.79
C LEU A 26 -7.57 26.77 40.01
N SER A 27 -7.37 27.96 39.44
CA SER A 27 -8.38 28.65 38.64
C SER A 27 -8.41 28.24 37.16
N VAL A 28 -7.32 27.63 36.65
CA VAL A 28 -7.23 27.20 35.24
C VAL A 28 -8.38 26.27 34.82
N PRO A 29 -8.76 25.21 35.56
CA PRO A 29 -9.87 24.34 35.17
C PRO A 29 -11.21 25.08 35.10
N ALA A 30 -11.51 25.90 36.11
CA ALA A 30 -12.74 26.69 36.16
C ALA A 30 -12.82 27.71 35.02
N CYS A 31 -11.71 28.41 34.73
CA CYS A 31 -11.66 29.33 33.61
C CYS A 31 -11.74 28.62 32.24
N ALA A 32 -11.22 27.39 32.13
CA ALA A 32 -11.35 26.58 30.91
C ALA A 32 -12.80 26.14 30.67
N GLU A 33 -13.52 25.74 31.72
CA GLU A 33 -14.96 25.42 31.64
C GLU A 33 -15.80 26.62 31.23
N VAL A 34 -15.59 27.79 31.85
CA VAL A 34 -16.27 29.04 31.48
C VAL A 34 -15.98 29.42 30.03
N ASN A 35 -14.73 29.26 29.58
CA ASN A 35 -14.33 29.54 28.21
C ASN A 35 -14.95 28.54 27.20
N ASN A 36 -15.12 27.28 27.57
CA ASN A 36 -15.83 26.29 26.75
C ASN A 36 -17.33 26.59 26.68
N ALA A 37 -17.95 26.94 27.81
CA ALA A 37 -19.36 27.33 27.85
C ALA A 37 -19.65 28.57 26.98
N MET A 38 -18.77 29.59 27.03
CA MET A 38 -18.91 30.77 26.17
C MET A 38 -18.76 30.46 24.67
N GLN A 39 -17.90 29.52 24.30
CA GLN A 39 -17.77 29.08 22.91
C GLN A 39 -19.00 28.30 22.43
N GLN A 40 -19.55 27.42 23.28
CA GLN A 40 -20.80 26.73 22.98
C GLN A 40 -21.97 27.71 22.85
N LEU A 41 -22.06 28.71 23.74
CA LEU A 41 -23.12 29.72 23.72
C LEU A 41 -23.07 30.59 22.45
N THR A 42 -21.88 31.00 22.03
CA THR A 42 -21.70 31.88 20.86
C THR A 42 -21.69 31.13 19.53
N GLY A 43 -21.60 29.79 19.55
CA GLY A 43 -21.46 28.96 18.35
C GLY A 43 -20.12 29.15 17.62
N VAL A 44 -19.16 29.87 18.23
CA VAL A 44 -17.85 30.14 17.64
C VAL A 44 -16.79 29.34 18.39
N ASN A 45 -16.20 28.36 17.71
CA ASN A 45 -15.17 27.50 18.27
C ASN A 45 -13.79 28.10 17.99
N TYR A 46 -13.23 28.83 18.96
CA TYR A 46 -11.93 29.48 18.82
C TYR A 46 -10.83 28.51 19.19
N ASN A 47 -10.46 27.64 18.26
CA ASN A 47 -9.21 26.87 18.36
C ASN A 47 -7.98 27.72 18.00
N SER A 48 -8.01 29.05 18.15
CA SER A 48 -6.91 29.93 17.77
C SER A 48 -5.78 29.92 18.81
N GLY A 49 -5.12 28.77 18.93
CA GLY A 49 -3.70 28.72 19.20
C GLY A 49 -2.92 28.85 17.87
N GLU A 50 -1.61 29.01 17.97
CA GLU A 50 -0.68 29.02 16.84
C GLU A 50 -0.81 27.77 15.93
N GLN A 51 -1.49 26.73 16.41
CA GLN A 51 -1.79 25.48 15.70
C GLN A 51 -2.94 25.54 14.69
N ASN A 52 -3.76 26.60 14.62
CA ASN A 52 -4.88 26.70 13.65
C ASN A 52 -4.85 28.00 12.83
N GLN A 53 -3.66 28.42 12.39
CA GLN A 53 -3.53 29.59 11.50
C GLN A 53 -4.36 29.48 10.21
N ASP A 54 -4.60 28.26 9.74
CA ASP A 54 -5.38 27.98 8.53
C ASP A 54 -6.88 28.28 8.67
N MET A 55 -7.40 28.35 9.90
CA MET A 55 -8.80 28.70 10.16
C MET A 55 -9.04 30.21 10.25
N THR A 56 -8.03 31.05 10.02
CA THR A 56 -8.22 32.51 10.05
C THR A 56 -9.09 32.96 8.89
N ASN A 57 -9.93 33.99 9.12
CA ASN A 57 -10.81 34.56 8.09
C ASN A 57 -10.04 34.95 6.81
N ALA A 58 -8.80 35.43 6.96
CA ALA A 58 -7.95 35.78 5.81
C ALA A 58 -7.50 34.55 4.99
N ARG A 59 -7.23 33.41 5.63
CA ARG A 59 -6.88 32.14 4.96
C ARG A 59 -8.11 31.51 4.32
N GLN A 60 -9.23 31.46 5.04
CA GLN A 60 -10.52 31.00 4.49
C GLN A 60 -10.94 31.80 3.25
N ALA A 61 -10.80 33.14 3.29
CA ALA A 61 -11.09 33.99 2.13
C ALA A 61 -10.13 33.73 0.95
N ARG A 62 -8.86 33.42 1.22
CA ARG A 62 -7.88 33.07 0.19
C ARG A 62 -8.18 31.70 -0.42
N ASP A 63 -8.45 30.68 0.40
CA ASP A 63 -8.81 29.34 -0.06
C ASP A 63 -10.08 29.37 -0.90
N MET A 64 -11.08 30.18 -0.48
CA MET A 64 -12.29 30.38 -1.27
C MET A 64 -11.97 31.02 -2.62
N LYS A 65 -11.12 32.06 -2.65
CA LYS A 65 -10.68 32.72 -3.90
C LYS A 65 -9.93 31.73 -4.82
N ASP A 66 -9.00 30.96 -4.27
CA ASP A 66 -8.20 30.00 -5.02
C ASP A 66 -9.08 28.85 -5.56
N THR A 67 -10.03 28.37 -4.74
CA THR A 67 -11.05 27.40 -5.17
C THR A 67 -11.86 27.93 -6.35
N HIS A 68 -12.32 29.18 -6.29
CA HIS A 68 -13.04 29.81 -7.40
C HIS A 68 -12.16 29.97 -8.65
N ALA A 69 -10.88 30.27 -8.49
CA ALA A 69 -9.94 30.35 -9.60
C ALA A 69 -9.75 28.98 -10.27
N VAL A 70 -9.59 27.91 -9.48
CA VAL A 70 -9.49 26.54 -10.00
C VAL A 70 -10.77 26.13 -10.70
N ILE A 71 -11.95 26.39 -10.11
CA ILE A 71 -13.25 26.09 -10.73
C ILE A 71 -13.41 26.85 -12.05
N SER A 72 -13.07 28.14 -12.09
CA SER A 72 -13.18 28.95 -13.31
C SER A 72 -12.24 28.42 -14.40
N CYS A 73 -11.00 28.07 -14.04
CA CYS A 73 -10.05 27.44 -14.95
C CYS A 73 -10.58 26.11 -15.51
N LEU A 74 -11.15 25.24 -14.66
CA LEU A 74 -11.73 23.96 -15.07
C LEU A 74 -13.02 24.12 -15.88
N LYS A 75 -13.80 25.19 -15.68
CA LYS A 75 -14.97 25.48 -16.52
C LYS A 75 -14.57 25.86 -17.95
N GLU A 76 -13.53 26.67 -18.11
CA GLU A 76 -13.00 27.05 -19.42
C GLU A 76 -12.18 25.92 -20.08
N ARG A 77 -11.52 25.09 -19.27
CA ARG A 77 -10.60 24.03 -19.71
C ARG A 77 -11.00 22.69 -19.11
N SER A 78 -12.26 22.30 -19.31
CA SER A 78 -12.76 21.04 -18.76
C SER A 78 -11.90 19.87 -19.27
N PRO A 79 -11.24 19.11 -18.37
CA PRO A 79 -10.52 17.90 -18.78
C PRO A 79 -11.49 16.79 -19.22
N PHE A 80 -12.77 16.95 -18.92
CA PHE A 80 -13.85 16.08 -19.38
C PHE A 80 -14.50 16.73 -20.60
N SER A 81 -14.04 16.32 -21.78
CA SER A 81 -14.77 16.58 -23.02
C SER A 81 -15.85 15.51 -23.19
N SER A 82 -16.87 15.77 -24.02
CA SER A 82 -17.88 14.77 -24.39
C SER A 82 -17.33 13.65 -25.29
N ASP A 83 -16.02 13.62 -25.51
CA ASP A 83 -15.35 12.61 -26.31
C ASP A 83 -15.46 11.24 -25.61
N PRO A 84 -16.06 10.22 -26.27
CA PRO A 84 -16.13 8.88 -25.72
C PRO A 84 -14.76 8.17 -25.67
N SER A 85 -13.69 8.77 -26.20
CA SER A 85 -12.36 8.17 -26.19
C SER A 85 -11.78 8.11 -24.76
N LEU A 86 -11.26 6.93 -24.38
CA LEU A 86 -10.63 6.76 -23.08
C LEU A 86 -9.29 7.51 -23.05
N LEU A 87 -9.05 8.33 -22.03
CA LEU A 87 -7.86 9.16 -21.92
C LEU A 87 -7.25 9.11 -20.52
N SER A 88 -5.92 9.17 -20.46
CA SER A 88 -5.19 9.28 -19.20
C SER A 88 -5.21 10.72 -18.70
N ILE A 89 -5.85 10.99 -17.56
CA ILE A 89 -5.92 12.35 -16.97
C ILE A 89 -4.52 12.89 -16.63
N LEU A 90 -3.61 12.01 -16.23
CA LEU A 90 -2.25 12.39 -15.83
C LEU A 90 -1.34 12.75 -17.02
N THR A 91 -1.49 12.05 -18.15
CA THR A 91 -0.56 12.18 -19.29
C THR A 91 -1.20 12.79 -20.52
N GLY A 92 -2.52 12.97 -20.55
CA GLY A 92 -3.27 13.43 -21.72
C GLY A 92 -3.28 12.44 -22.89
N VAL A 93 -2.77 11.21 -22.71
CA VAL A 93 -2.65 10.22 -23.78
C VAL A 93 -4.00 9.57 -24.05
N HIS A 94 -4.47 9.64 -25.29
CA HIS A 94 -5.65 8.94 -25.77
C HIS A 94 -5.38 7.44 -25.92
N ALA A 95 -6.36 6.64 -25.51
CA ALA A 95 -6.38 5.21 -25.70
C ALA A 95 -6.49 4.86 -27.18
N THR A 96 -5.72 3.87 -27.61
CA THR A 96 -5.94 3.24 -28.92
C THR A 96 -7.19 2.38 -28.88
N SER A 97 -7.79 2.08 -30.04
CA SER A 97 -8.95 1.18 -30.19
C SER A 97 -8.79 -0.23 -29.59
N LYS A 98 -7.57 -0.63 -29.23
CA LYS A 98 -7.27 -1.93 -28.59
C LYS A 98 -7.38 -1.90 -27.06
N VAL A 99 -7.41 -0.73 -26.44
CA VAL A 99 -7.49 -0.59 -24.97
C VAL A 99 -8.94 -0.79 -24.56
N ASN A 100 -9.17 -1.64 -23.54
CA ASN A 100 -10.51 -1.99 -23.06
C ASN A 100 -10.54 -2.15 -21.53
N VAL A 101 -9.67 -1.41 -20.82
CA VAL A 101 -9.53 -1.51 -19.35
C VAL A 101 -10.78 -1.05 -18.58
N ASP A 102 -11.53 -0.12 -19.15
CA ASP A 102 -12.86 0.32 -18.71
C ASP A 102 -13.87 -0.84 -18.64
N SER A 103 -13.70 -1.85 -19.51
CA SER A 103 -14.52 -3.06 -19.58
C SER A 103 -13.92 -4.26 -18.82
N SER A 104 -12.96 -4.02 -17.91
CA SER A 104 -12.23 -5.07 -17.18
C SER A 104 -13.11 -6.08 -16.45
N LYS A 105 -14.22 -5.64 -15.86
CA LYS A 105 -15.19 -6.52 -15.21
C LYS A 105 -15.80 -7.51 -16.20
N THR A 106 -16.26 -7.04 -17.35
CA THR A 106 -16.86 -7.88 -18.40
C THR A 106 -15.86 -8.90 -18.93
N VAL A 107 -14.62 -8.46 -19.16
CA VAL A 107 -13.51 -9.36 -19.56
C VAL A 107 -13.26 -10.42 -18.49
N GLY A 108 -13.19 -10.03 -17.22
CA GLY A 108 -13.02 -10.94 -16.09
C GLY A 108 -14.14 -11.98 -16.00
N THR A 109 -15.39 -11.55 -16.13
CA THR A 109 -16.55 -12.46 -16.12
C THR A 109 -16.50 -13.45 -17.29
N ALA A 110 -16.16 -12.99 -18.50
CA ALA A 110 -16.04 -13.87 -19.66
C ALA A 110 -14.95 -14.94 -19.47
N ILE A 111 -13.83 -14.58 -18.83
CA ILE A 111 -12.78 -15.54 -18.44
C ILE A 111 -13.33 -16.58 -17.46
N LEU A 112 -14.06 -16.14 -16.43
CA LEU A 112 -14.66 -17.05 -15.44
C LEU A 112 -15.66 -18.02 -16.09
N THR A 113 -16.47 -17.55 -17.04
CA THR A 113 -17.37 -18.42 -17.80
C THR A 113 -16.61 -19.47 -18.62
N LYS A 114 -15.48 -19.09 -19.25
CA LYS A 114 -14.61 -20.04 -19.98
C LYS A 114 -13.97 -21.08 -19.05
N MET A 115 -13.83 -20.78 -17.76
CA MET A 115 -13.28 -21.70 -16.75
C MET A 115 -14.28 -22.74 -16.27
N ASP A 116 -15.58 -22.50 -16.45
CA ASP A 116 -16.60 -23.39 -15.91
C ASP A 116 -16.52 -24.78 -16.55
N GLY A 117 -16.59 -25.82 -15.72
CA GLY A 117 -16.44 -27.21 -16.13
C GLY A 117 -15.03 -27.64 -16.58
N GLN A 118 -14.04 -26.73 -16.66
CA GLN A 118 -12.68 -27.07 -17.09
C GLN A 118 -11.90 -27.82 -15.99
N ILE A 119 -11.03 -28.74 -16.43
CA ILE A 119 -10.09 -29.43 -15.55
C ILE A 119 -8.99 -28.45 -15.14
N ALA A 120 -8.74 -28.32 -13.82
CA ALA A 120 -7.83 -27.31 -13.30
C ALA A 120 -6.36 -27.51 -13.74
N ALA A 121 -5.96 -28.76 -13.96
CA ALA A 121 -4.61 -29.10 -14.44
C ALA A 121 -4.40 -28.75 -15.93
N ASP A 122 -5.46 -28.83 -16.73
CA ASP A 122 -5.40 -28.57 -18.17
C ASP A 122 -5.61 -27.07 -18.47
N TYR A 123 -6.28 -26.37 -17.55
CA TYR A 123 -6.49 -24.94 -17.61
C TYR A 123 -5.29 -24.15 -17.09
N THR A 124 -4.36 -23.80 -17.98
CA THR A 124 -3.18 -23.00 -17.60
C THR A 124 -3.46 -21.50 -17.67
N PHE A 125 -3.58 -20.83 -16.52
CA PHE A 125 -3.64 -19.37 -16.41
C PHE A 125 -2.52 -18.66 -17.19
N LYS A 126 -1.31 -19.22 -17.22
CA LYS A 126 -0.17 -18.70 -18.00
C LYS A 126 -0.43 -18.66 -19.51
N LYS A 127 -1.21 -19.60 -20.06
CA LYS A 127 -1.46 -19.72 -21.51
C LYS A 127 -2.46 -18.68 -21.99
N MET A 128 -3.47 -18.39 -21.18
CA MET A 128 -4.47 -17.34 -21.44
C MET A 128 -3.92 -15.95 -21.12
N TRP A 129 -3.19 -15.75 -20.02
CA TRP A 129 -2.58 -14.45 -19.70
C TRP A 129 -1.53 -14.05 -20.76
N ARG A 130 -0.76 -15.00 -21.30
CA ARG A 130 0.17 -14.72 -22.41
C ARG A 130 -0.57 -14.39 -23.72
N LYS A 131 -1.77 -14.92 -23.95
CA LYS A 131 -2.62 -14.49 -25.06
C LYS A 131 -3.17 -13.10 -24.75
N ARG A 132 -2.54 -12.08 -25.33
CA ARG A 132 -2.92 -10.67 -25.16
C ARG A 132 -4.37 -10.36 -25.52
N GLU A 133 -5.02 -11.24 -26.28
CA GLU A 133 -6.39 -11.11 -26.78
C GLU A 133 -7.47 -11.34 -25.70
N ASP A 134 -7.18 -12.14 -24.66
CA ASP A 134 -8.18 -12.50 -23.64
C ASP A 134 -8.12 -11.62 -22.38
N ARG A 135 -7.16 -10.69 -22.26
CA ARG A 135 -6.99 -9.83 -21.08
C ARG A 135 -7.49 -8.40 -21.32
N ALA A 136 -7.80 -7.70 -20.23
CA ALA A 136 -8.00 -6.26 -20.29
C ALA A 136 -6.67 -5.58 -20.66
N ILE A 137 -6.68 -4.81 -21.74
CA ILE A 137 -5.56 -4.07 -22.29
C ILE A 137 -5.56 -2.69 -21.66
N THR A 138 -4.49 -2.37 -20.94
CA THR A 138 -4.31 -1.10 -20.23
C THR A 138 -3.70 -0.02 -21.12
N LEU A 139 -3.89 1.25 -20.73
CA LEU A 139 -3.27 2.43 -21.35
C LEU A 139 -1.73 2.39 -21.30
N ALA A 140 -1.14 1.77 -20.27
CA ALA A 140 0.31 1.76 -20.02
C ALA A 140 1.14 0.88 -20.97
N LEU A 141 0.56 0.33 -22.03
CA LEU A 141 1.23 -0.63 -22.92
C LEU A 141 2.16 0.00 -23.98
N LYS A 142 2.61 1.25 -23.79
CA LYS A 142 3.59 1.89 -24.69
C LYS A 142 4.59 2.78 -23.94
N SER A 143 5.61 2.16 -23.37
CA SER A 143 6.92 2.80 -23.17
C SER A 143 8.07 1.83 -23.44
N ALA A 144 7.88 0.93 -24.43
CA ALA A 144 9.01 0.27 -25.07
C ALA A 144 9.58 1.21 -26.14
N VAL A 145 10.76 1.77 -25.88
CA VAL A 145 11.59 2.40 -26.91
C VAL A 145 12.31 1.27 -27.66
N LYS A 146 12.35 1.34 -28.99
CA LYS A 146 13.16 0.39 -29.76
C LYS A 146 14.59 0.91 -29.88
N ILE A 147 15.55 0.16 -29.35
CA ILE A 147 16.98 0.41 -29.54
C ILE A 147 17.51 -0.83 -30.27
N ASP A 148 18.09 -0.64 -31.46
CA ASP A 148 18.63 -1.72 -32.30
C ASP A 148 17.66 -2.87 -32.58
N GLY A 149 16.37 -2.55 -32.74
CA GLY A 149 15.32 -3.53 -33.02
C GLY A 149 14.77 -4.24 -31.79
N GLU A 150 15.42 -4.12 -30.63
CA GLU A 150 14.93 -4.65 -29.36
C GLU A 150 14.05 -3.64 -28.61
N ALA A 151 12.94 -4.12 -28.06
CA ALA A 151 11.99 -3.31 -27.32
C ALA A 151 12.44 -3.17 -25.85
N VAL A 152 13.04 -2.03 -25.51
CA VAL A 152 13.51 -1.69 -24.16
C VAL A 152 12.44 -0.88 -23.44
N GLN A 153 11.96 -1.37 -22.30
CA GLN A 153 11.03 -0.62 -21.44
C GLN A 153 11.80 0.47 -20.70
N VAL A 154 11.40 1.73 -20.90
CA VAL A 154 11.99 2.87 -20.20
C VAL A 154 10.96 3.39 -19.18
N ASP A 155 11.38 3.50 -17.93
CA ASP A 155 10.62 4.17 -16.88
C ASP A 155 10.88 5.68 -16.96
N PRO A 156 9.88 6.50 -17.36
CA PRO A 156 10.05 7.93 -17.52
C PRO A 156 10.35 8.67 -16.20
N GLN A 157 9.88 8.14 -15.07
CA GLN A 157 10.08 8.76 -13.76
C GLN A 157 11.54 8.62 -13.30
N LEU A 158 12.08 7.41 -13.44
CA LEU A 158 13.49 7.12 -13.15
C LEU A 158 14.44 7.93 -14.03
N LEU A 159 14.08 8.16 -15.30
CA LEU A 159 14.86 8.98 -16.22
C LEU A 159 14.89 10.45 -15.80
N LEU A 160 13.75 11.00 -15.37
CA LEU A 160 13.63 12.38 -14.93
C LEU A 160 14.42 12.66 -13.65
N GLU A 161 14.39 11.73 -12.68
CA GLU A 161 15.17 11.82 -11.44
C GLU A 161 16.68 11.91 -11.74
N ARG A 162 17.18 11.08 -12.66
CA ARG A 162 18.60 11.07 -13.06
C ARG A 162 19.03 12.35 -13.76
N LEU A 163 18.23 12.86 -14.69
CA LEU A 163 18.49 14.14 -15.36
C LEU A 163 18.55 15.30 -14.36
N THR A 164 17.70 15.26 -13.34
CA THR A 164 17.64 16.28 -12.29
C THR A 164 18.88 16.24 -11.38
N ILE A 165 19.40 15.06 -11.06
CA ILE A 165 20.62 14.90 -10.25
C ILE A 165 21.85 15.33 -11.05
N ALA A 166 21.96 14.88 -12.31
CA ALA A 166 23.06 15.27 -13.20
C ALA A 166 23.10 16.78 -13.48
N ALA A 167 21.95 17.44 -13.52
CA ALA A 167 21.87 18.89 -13.67
C ALA A 167 22.30 19.67 -12.40
N LYS A 168 22.31 19.04 -11.22
CA LYS A 168 22.54 19.69 -9.93
C LYS A 168 23.92 19.44 -9.32
N ALA A 169 24.69 18.48 -9.82
CA ALA A 169 26.02 18.15 -9.31
C ALA A 169 27.07 18.28 -10.43
N PRO A 170 28.00 19.27 -10.35
CA PRO A 170 29.07 19.44 -11.34
C PRO A 170 30.29 18.52 -11.12
N GLU A 171 30.20 17.59 -10.15
CA GLU A 171 31.28 16.63 -9.90
C GLU A 171 31.44 15.63 -11.06
N ALA A 172 32.67 15.15 -11.27
CA ALA A 172 32.99 14.21 -12.33
C ALA A 172 32.09 12.97 -12.20
N LEU A 173 31.20 12.80 -13.17
CA LEU A 173 30.21 11.73 -13.26
C LEU A 173 30.78 10.39 -12.79
N GLU A 174 32.02 10.09 -13.14
CA GLU A 174 32.79 8.89 -12.78
C GLU A 174 32.86 8.57 -11.27
N SER A 175 32.98 9.56 -10.38
CA SER A 175 33.05 9.31 -8.93
C SER A 175 31.72 8.85 -8.34
N VAL A 176 30.60 9.29 -8.93
CA VAL A 176 29.24 8.90 -8.55
C VAL A 176 28.97 7.43 -8.87
N PHE A 177 29.64 6.88 -9.90
CA PHE A 177 29.51 5.48 -10.32
C PHE A 177 30.50 4.53 -9.59
N LYS A 178 31.29 5.02 -8.64
CA LYS A 178 32.31 4.24 -7.90
C LYS A 178 31.72 3.30 -6.84
N TYR A 179 30.61 3.69 -6.23
CA TYR A 179 29.82 2.80 -5.38
C TYR A 179 28.78 2.11 -6.25
N GLU A 180 28.43 0.86 -5.92
CA GLU A 180 27.35 0.18 -6.65
C GLU A 180 26.09 1.06 -6.55
N LEU A 181 25.64 1.56 -7.70
CA LEU A 181 24.57 2.54 -7.88
C LEU A 181 23.20 1.91 -7.60
N CYS A 182 23.06 1.50 -6.35
CA CYS A 182 21.91 0.82 -5.83
C CYS A 182 21.17 1.84 -4.98
N SER A 183 20.01 2.32 -5.43
CA SER A 183 19.11 3.16 -4.62
C SER A 183 18.52 2.41 -3.42
N PHE A 184 19.04 1.22 -3.13
CA PHE A 184 18.52 0.24 -2.22
C PHE A 184 19.66 -0.64 -1.69
N PRO A 185 19.57 -1.17 -0.45
CA PRO A 185 20.57 -2.07 0.09
C PRO A 185 20.58 -3.42 -0.68
N PRO A 186 21.67 -3.81 -1.35
CA PRO A 186 21.73 -5.06 -2.11
C PRO A 186 21.65 -6.30 -1.22
N ALA A 187 21.87 -6.17 0.08
CA ALA A 187 21.64 -7.23 1.08
C ALA A 187 20.14 -7.56 1.26
N LEU A 188 19.27 -6.55 1.09
CA LEU A 188 17.83 -6.68 1.29
C LEU A 188 17.06 -6.77 -0.02
N PHE A 189 17.59 -6.22 -1.12
CA PHE A 189 16.90 -6.14 -2.40
C PHE A 189 17.78 -6.70 -3.54
N ASP A 190 17.14 -7.24 -4.57
CA ASP A 190 17.81 -7.69 -5.80
C ASP A 190 17.92 -6.55 -6.83
N SER A 191 18.64 -6.81 -7.93
CA SER A 191 18.85 -5.84 -9.02
C SER A 191 17.57 -5.34 -9.69
N THR A 192 16.42 -5.95 -9.39
CA THR A 192 15.10 -5.51 -9.86
C THR A 192 14.31 -4.69 -8.83
N LEU A 193 14.97 -4.21 -7.77
CA LEU A 193 14.39 -3.46 -6.65
C LEU A 193 13.40 -4.29 -5.80
N LEU A 194 13.47 -5.62 -5.91
CA LEU A 194 12.59 -6.51 -5.17
C LEU A 194 13.30 -7.00 -3.91
N LEU A 195 12.65 -6.88 -2.75
CA LEU A 195 13.10 -7.51 -1.50
C LEU A 195 13.50 -8.96 -1.75
N ARG A 196 14.71 -9.37 -1.35
CA ARG A 196 15.24 -10.74 -1.42
C ARG A 196 14.40 -11.72 -0.61
N GLN A 197 14.53 -13.01 -0.89
CA GLN A 197 13.62 -14.00 -0.33
C GLN A 197 14.05 -14.29 1.11
N PRO A 198 13.18 -14.12 2.13
CA PRO A 198 13.54 -14.50 3.48
C PRO A 198 13.64 -16.02 3.61
N GLN A 199 14.68 -16.54 4.27
CA GLN A 199 14.85 -17.97 4.55
C GLN A 199 13.99 -18.42 5.74
N LYS A 200 12.67 -18.29 5.59
CA LYS A 200 11.68 -18.62 6.64
C LYS A 200 11.83 -20.02 7.24
N PRO A 201 12.18 -21.08 6.48
CA PRO A 201 12.35 -22.42 7.08
C PRO A 201 13.42 -22.45 8.16
N VAL A 202 14.60 -21.88 7.90
CA VAL A 202 15.71 -21.83 8.86
C VAL A 202 15.32 -21.07 10.12
N LEU A 203 14.61 -19.94 9.97
CA LEU A 203 14.10 -19.19 11.11
C LEU A 203 13.09 -20.02 11.93
N VAL A 204 12.22 -20.79 11.28
CA VAL A 204 11.26 -21.67 11.98
C VAL A 204 11.99 -22.79 12.71
N ASP A 205 13.01 -23.40 12.11
CA ASP A 205 13.81 -24.45 12.74
C ASP A 205 14.56 -23.91 13.97
N ALA A 206 15.11 -22.70 13.88
CA ALA A 206 15.74 -22.01 15.01
C ALA A 206 14.73 -21.72 16.13
N ILE A 207 13.56 -21.18 15.80
CA ILE A 207 12.48 -20.94 16.79
C ILE A 207 12.04 -22.27 17.44
N TRP A 208 11.91 -23.34 16.66
CA TRP A 208 11.51 -24.65 17.16
C TRP A 208 12.50 -25.24 18.16
N THR A 209 13.79 -24.95 17.98
CA THR A 209 14.86 -25.37 18.90
C THR A 209 14.78 -24.64 20.25
N LEU A 210 14.18 -23.45 20.30
CA LEU A 210 14.02 -22.64 21.50
C LEU A 210 12.72 -22.90 22.27
N LEU A 211 11.77 -23.64 21.70
CA LEU A 211 10.48 -23.92 22.34
C LEU A 211 10.51 -25.23 23.14
N THR A 212 10.05 -25.19 24.40
CA THR A 212 9.81 -26.39 25.21
C THR A 212 8.54 -27.10 24.75
N LYS A 213 8.60 -28.44 24.62
CA LYS A 213 7.56 -29.26 23.98
C LYS A 213 6.29 -29.49 24.83
N ASP A 214 6.24 -28.94 26.04
CA ASP A 214 5.24 -29.30 27.05
C ASP A 214 4.15 -28.23 27.22
N ALA A 215 3.53 -27.82 26.11
CA ALA A 215 2.31 -27.03 26.19
C ALA A 215 1.12 -27.96 26.52
N PRO A 216 0.37 -27.73 27.61
CA PRO A 216 -0.83 -28.50 27.90
C PRO A 216 -1.84 -28.31 26.76
N GLY A 217 -2.48 -29.40 26.33
CA GLY A 217 -3.53 -29.36 25.31
C GLY A 217 -4.67 -28.44 25.76
N ILE A 218 -5.24 -27.70 24.81
CA ILE A 218 -6.37 -26.80 25.07
C ILE A 218 -7.58 -27.63 25.53
N THR A 219 -8.11 -27.34 26.72
CA THR A 219 -9.32 -27.97 27.25
C THR A 219 -10.53 -27.03 27.09
N GLY A 220 -11.68 -27.57 26.70
CA GLY A 220 -12.94 -26.82 26.56
C GLY A 220 -13.51 -26.77 25.13
N GLN A 221 -14.53 -25.93 24.93
CA GLN A 221 -15.14 -25.69 23.62
C GLN A 221 -14.23 -24.79 22.79
N VAL A 222 -13.72 -25.29 21.67
CA VAL A 222 -12.75 -24.59 20.82
C VAL A 222 -13.39 -24.24 19.48
N HIS A 223 -13.17 -23.01 19.02
CA HIS A 223 -13.49 -22.59 17.65
C HIS A 223 -12.24 -22.65 16.78
N TYR A 224 -12.32 -23.34 15.65
CA TYR A 224 -11.17 -23.50 14.76
C TYR A 224 -11.07 -22.33 13.79
N VAL A 225 -9.94 -21.62 13.81
CA VAL A 225 -9.58 -20.63 12.80
C VAL A 225 -8.42 -21.17 11.97
N LEU A 226 -8.65 -21.36 10.66
CA LEU A 226 -7.71 -21.98 9.74
C LEU A 226 -7.14 -20.93 8.78
N GLY A 227 -5.81 -20.89 8.68
CA GLY A 227 -5.15 -20.13 7.62
C GLY A 227 -5.41 -20.77 6.26
N GLY A 228 -6.10 -20.06 5.37
CA GLY A 228 -6.48 -20.54 4.04
C GLY A 228 -5.28 -20.89 3.16
N GLY A 229 -4.17 -20.15 3.27
CA GLY A 229 -2.94 -20.46 2.55
C GLY A 229 -2.33 -21.82 2.93
N ALA A 230 -2.37 -22.18 4.22
CA ALA A 230 -1.91 -23.49 4.70
C ALA A 230 -2.90 -24.60 4.33
N LEU A 231 -4.20 -24.29 4.34
CA LEU A 231 -5.24 -25.24 3.94
C LEU A 231 -5.05 -25.69 2.50
N VAL A 232 -4.77 -24.77 1.56
CA VAL A 232 -4.56 -25.09 0.13
C VAL A 232 -3.41 -26.08 -0.07
N GLN A 233 -2.37 -26.04 0.74
CA GLN A 233 -1.24 -26.99 0.61
C GLN A 233 -1.54 -28.38 1.18
N ARG A 234 -2.66 -28.55 1.89
CA ARG A 234 -2.92 -29.73 2.71
C ARG A 234 -3.61 -30.87 1.98
N ILE A 235 -4.32 -30.58 0.89
CA ILE A 235 -5.06 -31.57 0.11
C ILE A 235 -4.42 -31.69 -1.27
N PRO A 236 -3.84 -32.85 -1.63
CA PRO A 236 -3.33 -33.06 -2.97
C PRO A 236 -4.47 -33.11 -3.97
N TRP A 237 -4.34 -32.40 -5.09
CA TRP A 237 -5.38 -32.38 -6.12
C TRP A 237 -5.31 -33.63 -6.98
N ALA A 238 -6.40 -34.39 -7.02
CA ALA A 238 -6.53 -35.51 -7.95
C ALA A 238 -6.52 -35.00 -9.39
N ARG A 239 -5.72 -35.65 -10.25
CA ARG A 239 -5.65 -35.35 -11.68
C ARG A 239 -7.04 -35.52 -12.30
N GLY A 240 -7.48 -34.55 -13.11
CA GLY A 240 -8.82 -34.53 -13.70
C GLY A 240 -9.87 -33.78 -12.87
N SER A 241 -9.54 -33.28 -11.68
CA SER A 241 -10.49 -32.49 -10.88
C SER A 241 -10.77 -31.12 -11.52
N THR A 242 -12.05 -30.73 -11.55
CA THR A 242 -12.46 -29.36 -11.90
C THR A 242 -12.22 -28.41 -10.73
N TYR A 243 -12.20 -27.10 -11.01
CA TYR A 243 -12.12 -26.09 -9.94
C TYR A 243 -13.21 -26.26 -8.88
N LYS A 244 -14.45 -26.51 -9.30
CA LYS A 244 -15.57 -26.79 -8.38
C LYS A 244 -15.30 -28.04 -7.53
N GLY A 245 -14.83 -29.13 -8.14
CA GLY A 245 -14.50 -30.36 -7.42
C GLY A 245 -13.39 -30.16 -6.39
N ILE A 246 -12.38 -29.35 -6.71
CA ILE A 246 -11.31 -28.98 -5.77
C ILE A 246 -11.88 -28.18 -4.59
N CYS A 247 -12.71 -27.17 -4.85
CA CYS A 247 -13.36 -26.39 -3.80
C CYS A 247 -14.21 -27.28 -2.87
N THR A 248 -14.98 -28.20 -3.45
CA THR A 248 -15.78 -29.18 -2.70
C THR A 248 -14.90 -30.02 -1.78
N GLN A 249 -13.78 -30.55 -2.25
CA GLN A 249 -12.84 -31.34 -1.43
C GLN A 249 -12.33 -30.56 -0.21
N TYR A 250 -12.00 -29.27 -0.36
CA TYR A 250 -11.59 -28.45 0.78
C TYR A 250 -12.73 -28.21 1.76
N THR A 251 -13.94 -27.90 1.28
CA THR A 251 -15.10 -27.68 2.15
C THR A 251 -15.49 -28.94 2.92
N GLU A 252 -15.40 -30.11 2.30
CA GLU A 252 -15.67 -31.41 2.94
C GLU A 252 -14.59 -31.74 3.97
N TYR A 253 -13.31 -31.53 3.65
CA TYR A 253 -12.21 -31.74 4.59
C TYR A 253 -12.35 -30.86 5.83
N VAL A 254 -12.64 -29.57 5.65
CA VAL A 254 -12.81 -28.63 6.76
C VAL A 254 -14.00 -29.04 7.64
N THR A 255 -15.14 -29.32 7.02
CA THR A 255 -16.36 -29.74 7.73
C THR A 255 -16.15 -31.05 8.49
N LYS A 256 -15.56 -32.07 7.85
CA LYS A 256 -15.38 -33.40 8.45
C LYS A 256 -14.37 -33.40 9.59
N LYS A 257 -13.31 -32.59 9.50
CA LYS A 257 -12.21 -32.60 10.48
C LYS A 257 -12.39 -31.60 11.62
N TYR A 258 -13.02 -30.46 11.35
CA TYR A 258 -13.11 -29.35 12.29
C TYR A 258 -14.55 -28.93 12.61
N GLY A 259 -15.56 -29.54 11.97
CA GLY A 259 -16.96 -29.14 12.13
C GLY A 259 -17.18 -27.74 11.58
N GLN A 260 -17.49 -26.79 12.48
CA GLN A 260 -17.70 -25.39 12.12
C GLN A 260 -16.40 -24.59 12.33
N ALA A 261 -15.61 -24.45 11.26
CA ALA A 261 -14.36 -23.69 11.28
C ALA A 261 -14.47 -22.40 10.46
N THR A 262 -13.75 -21.37 10.89
CA THR A 262 -13.55 -20.14 10.11
C THR A 262 -12.26 -20.26 9.30
N VAL A 263 -12.36 -20.22 7.98
CA VAL A 263 -11.19 -20.18 7.10
C VAL A 263 -10.89 -18.73 6.75
N VAL A 264 -9.70 -18.26 7.10
CA VAL A 264 -9.25 -16.90 6.83
C VAL A 264 -8.23 -16.93 5.72
N PHE A 265 -8.54 -16.26 4.60
CA PHE A 265 -7.56 -15.96 3.57
C PHE A 265 -7.02 -14.56 3.79
N ASP A 266 -5.74 -14.37 3.52
CA ASP A 266 -5.14 -13.03 3.55
C ASP A 266 -5.85 -12.15 2.52
N GLY A 267 -6.44 -11.05 2.98
CA GLY A 267 -6.87 -9.94 2.13
C GLY A 267 -5.66 -9.09 1.76
N TYR A 268 -5.54 -8.70 0.50
CA TYR A 268 -4.48 -7.82 0.03
C TYR A 268 -5.04 -6.46 -0.35
N ASP A 269 -5.28 -5.62 0.65
CA ASP A 269 -5.67 -4.23 0.43
C ASP A 269 -4.38 -3.37 0.39
N GLY A 270 -3.92 -3.02 -0.81
CA GLY A 270 -2.76 -2.15 -1.01
C GLY A 270 -1.39 -2.85 -1.01
N THR A 271 -0.35 -2.16 -0.52
CA THR A 271 1.05 -2.62 -0.49
C THR A 271 1.25 -3.70 0.57
N SER A 272 0.85 -4.93 0.23
CA SER A 272 1.12 -6.10 1.07
C SER A 272 2.63 -6.39 1.16
N THR A 273 3.08 -6.87 2.32
CA THR A 273 4.42 -7.47 2.49
C THR A 273 4.69 -8.65 1.54
N LYS A 274 3.64 -9.22 0.93
CA LYS A 274 3.73 -10.25 -0.11
C LYS A 274 3.74 -9.71 -1.55
N GLY A 275 3.57 -8.40 -1.76
CA GLY A 275 3.57 -7.80 -3.10
C GLY A 275 4.83 -8.11 -3.90
N THR A 276 5.98 -8.00 -3.24
CA THR A 276 7.28 -8.34 -3.83
C THR A 276 7.41 -9.84 -4.16
N ALA A 277 6.86 -10.71 -3.31
CA ALA A 277 6.82 -12.15 -3.59
C ALA A 277 5.96 -12.46 -4.82
N HIS A 278 4.81 -11.79 -4.96
CA HIS A 278 3.94 -11.93 -6.12
C HIS A 278 4.64 -11.49 -7.43
N GLN A 279 5.33 -10.35 -7.41
CA GLN A 279 6.09 -9.84 -8.56
C GLN A 279 7.21 -10.79 -9.00
N ARG A 280 7.92 -11.43 -8.05
CA ARG A 280 8.94 -12.45 -8.36
C ARG A 280 8.33 -13.70 -9.00
N CYS A 281 7.25 -14.23 -8.43
CA CYS A 281 6.56 -15.40 -8.97
C CYS A 281 6.01 -15.16 -10.38
N ALA A 282 5.51 -13.96 -10.65
CA ALA A 282 5.05 -13.56 -11.99
C ALA A 282 6.18 -13.52 -13.02
N ARG A 283 7.39 -13.12 -12.60
CA ARG A 283 8.60 -13.07 -13.44
C ARG A 283 9.31 -14.43 -13.57
N GLY A 284 8.95 -15.42 -12.76
CA GLY A 284 9.58 -16.74 -12.77
C GLY A 284 10.96 -16.79 -12.11
N ASN A 285 11.35 -15.73 -11.39
CA ASN A 285 12.63 -15.68 -10.69
C ASN A 285 12.47 -16.23 -9.27
N ALA A 286 13.20 -17.30 -8.95
CA ALA A 286 13.54 -17.62 -7.57
C ALA A 286 14.65 -16.65 -7.15
N GLY A 287 14.26 -15.53 -6.52
CA GLY A 287 15.24 -14.53 -6.08
C GLY A 287 16.22 -15.12 -5.07
N ALA A 288 17.45 -14.59 -5.04
CA ALA A 288 18.44 -14.99 -4.05
C ALA A 288 17.92 -14.81 -2.61
N THR A 289 18.21 -15.80 -1.76
CA THR A 289 17.72 -15.86 -0.39
C THR A 289 18.58 -15.01 0.54
N VAL A 290 17.96 -14.41 1.57
CA VAL A 290 18.65 -13.82 2.71
C VAL A 290 18.91 -14.93 3.73
N THR A 291 20.17 -15.23 3.98
CA THR A 291 20.63 -16.17 5.00
C THR A 291 20.79 -15.46 6.33
N PHE A 292 20.30 -16.08 7.41
CA PHE A 292 20.58 -15.67 8.78
C PHE A 292 21.63 -16.63 9.35
N ASP A 293 22.68 -16.12 9.97
CA ASP A 293 23.59 -16.90 10.82
C ASP A 293 23.08 -16.90 12.27
N GLU A 294 23.53 -17.88 13.05
CA GLU A 294 23.12 -18.05 14.46
C GLU A 294 23.67 -16.94 15.39
N ASP A 295 24.60 -16.11 14.88
CA ASP A 295 25.37 -15.12 15.65
C ASP A 295 24.82 -13.67 15.56
N MET A 296 23.61 -13.46 15.01
CA MET A 296 22.95 -12.13 14.98
C MET A 296 22.25 -11.73 16.27
#